data_AF-A0A933N9D0-F1
#
_entry.id   AF-A0A933N9D0-F1
#
_cell.length_a   1.000
_cell.length_b   1.000
_cell.length_c   1.000
_cell.angle_alpha   90.00
_cell.angle_beta   90.00
_cell.angle_gamma   90.00
#
_symmetry.space_group_name_H-M   'P 1'
#
loop_
_entity.id
_entity.type
_entity.pdbx_description
1 polymer ?
#
loop_
_entity_poly.entity_id
_entity_poly.type
_entity_poly.pdbx_seq_one_letter_code
_entity_poly.pdbx_strand_id
1 'polypeptide(L)'
;MLAARVVILELSFIGMLTAAALRAHLRRLKVAPLSSRQGFRWARRSLLRGDLIEGFDDGFLIDVRLPPLTLGDHVRIRVALEGLVPPNMLLLPTELVEASEADQSRPVVTGHSDFDRLYFASGPEIEVLARMTADARSLLLVLTSARLEKSTLEVEVSLRQDPAAAIPKVLQLARELAGPVGSPLDRLMERASSDRFAGARLRALEVLVARFPNTHETRTSAKAALADEDLGVRLVAAMFLSGEADEIVREISMTATPPLRAKAIRHVGKTFGWERARPIIEAGLADKGIVLSAAVFAFAVHGAARPPQERTVIRLRLESLYSSALEVSVEVIESLAILGDEGAEAFLLSRLEGEVPSIRAAAAQSLAKVGTPAAIPGLARAAGSPHPVVAKAARAALQVVRRRLGHVDEGRLSLTDERGDGALAVSEEGQLELATRPSEDS
;
A
#
# COMPACT_ATOMS: atom_id res chain seq x y z
N MET A 1 -41.90 51.49 13.60
CA MET A 1 -42.26 51.72 15.01
C MET A 1 -42.03 50.43 15.78
N LEU A 2 -41.28 50.53 16.88
CA LEU A 2 -41.15 49.66 18.06
C LEU A 2 -41.59 48.18 17.97
N ALA A 3 -40.84 47.21 18.50
CA ALA A 3 -40.25 47.28 19.83
C ALA A 3 -39.01 46.39 19.98
N ALA A 4 -37.96 46.99 20.55
CA ALA A 4 -36.98 46.27 21.33
C ALA A 4 -37.66 45.52 22.48
N ARG A 5 -37.20 44.30 22.78
CA ARG A 5 -37.35 43.70 24.11
C ARG A 5 -36.03 43.05 24.53
N VAL A 6 -35.54 43.54 25.66
CA VAL A 6 -34.37 43.10 26.43
C VAL A 6 -34.88 42.35 27.65
N VAL A 7 -34.29 41.19 28.00
CA VAL A 7 -34.10 40.61 29.36
C VAL A 7 -33.00 39.53 29.20
N ILE A 8 -31.73 39.64 29.64
CA ILE A 8 -31.05 39.61 30.96
C ILE A 8 -31.00 38.24 31.68
N LEU A 9 -29.81 37.63 31.59
CA LEU A 9 -28.99 36.75 32.48
C LEU A 9 -29.58 35.89 33.61
N GLU A 10 -29.10 34.64 33.70
CA GLU A 10 -28.64 34.03 34.96
C GLU A 10 -27.45 33.06 34.77
N LEU A 11 -26.69 32.88 35.86
CA LEU A 11 -25.26 32.51 35.96
C LEU A 11 -24.91 31.02 35.79
N SER A 12 -23.66 30.75 35.39
CA SER A 12 -22.79 29.71 35.98
C SER A 12 -21.31 29.98 35.65
N PHE A 13 -20.53 30.31 36.69
CA PHE A 13 -19.07 30.35 36.79
C PHE A 13 -18.52 28.95 36.44
N ILE A 14 -17.87 28.71 35.30
CA ILE A 14 -16.41 28.43 35.23
C ILE A 14 -15.93 28.47 33.75
N GLY A 15 -16.82 28.55 32.75
CA GLY A 15 -16.49 28.66 31.30
C GLY A 15 -16.67 30.05 30.67
N MET A 16 -17.00 31.08 31.47
CA MET A 16 -17.49 32.37 30.95
C MET A 16 -16.36 33.26 30.40
N LEU A 17 -15.14 33.16 30.94
CA LEU A 17 -13.99 33.96 30.50
C LEU A 17 -13.48 33.55 29.11
N THR A 18 -13.42 32.25 28.81
CA THR A 18 -12.98 31.76 27.49
C THR A 18 -14.02 32.02 26.41
N ALA A 19 -15.32 31.85 26.71
CA ALA A 19 -16.37 32.21 25.76
C ALA A 19 -16.48 33.73 25.54
N ALA A 20 -16.24 34.57 26.55
CA ALA A 20 -16.22 36.04 26.41
C ALA A 20 -14.95 36.53 25.69
N ALA A 21 -13.80 35.94 25.97
CA ALA A 21 -12.53 36.21 25.28
C ALA A 21 -12.59 35.77 23.82
N LEU A 22 -13.15 34.59 23.52
CA LEU A 22 -13.46 34.14 22.16
C LEU A 22 -14.43 35.11 21.47
N ARG A 23 -15.50 35.52 22.17
CA ARG A 23 -16.44 36.55 21.66
C ARG A 23 -15.74 37.88 21.39
N ALA A 24 -14.77 38.29 22.20
CA ALA A 24 -13.99 39.51 22.01
C ALA A 24 -12.95 39.37 20.89
N HIS A 25 -12.32 38.22 20.75
CA HIS A 25 -11.36 37.90 19.68
C HIS A 25 -12.06 37.85 18.32
N LEU A 26 -13.21 37.18 18.23
CA LEU A 26 -14.08 37.20 17.05
C LEU A 26 -14.60 38.61 16.71
N ARG A 27 -14.76 39.48 17.71
CA ARG A 27 -15.05 40.91 17.49
C ARG A 27 -13.83 41.69 17.01
N ARG A 28 -12.61 41.37 17.46
CA ARG A 28 -11.37 42.01 16.97
C ARG A 28 -11.03 41.64 15.53
N LEU A 29 -11.41 40.45 15.07
CA LEU A 29 -11.38 40.08 13.65
C LEU A 29 -12.37 40.90 12.79
N LYS A 30 -13.30 41.66 13.39
CA LYS A 30 -14.25 42.55 12.70
C LYS A 30 -13.80 44.01 12.80
N VAL A 31 -13.18 44.55 11.74
CA VAL A 31 -13.27 45.99 11.46
C VAL A 31 -13.38 46.24 9.94
N ALA A 32 -14.61 46.31 9.42
CA ALA A 32 -15.09 47.30 8.45
C ALA A 32 -16.58 47.02 8.09
N PRO A 33 -17.45 48.05 8.02
CA PRO A 33 -18.87 47.86 7.71
C PRO A 33 -19.13 47.73 6.20
N LEU A 34 -20.33 47.22 5.89
CA LEU A 34 -20.84 46.86 4.57
C LEU A 34 -20.67 47.96 3.50
N SER A 35 -19.68 47.79 2.63
CA SER A 35 -19.76 48.20 1.23
C SER A 35 -18.74 47.44 0.39
N SER A 36 -19.24 46.68 -0.59
CA SER A 36 -18.55 46.22 -1.81
C SER A 36 -17.21 45.49 -1.68
N ARG A 37 -17.22 44.19 -2.02
CA ARG A 37 -16.08 43.34 -2.44
C ARG A 37 -14.89 43.28 -1.46
N GLN A 38 -14.67 42.07 -0.93
CA GLN A 38 -13.63 41.68 0.05
C GLN A 38 -13.96 42.02 1.52
N GLY A 39 -13.71 41.06 2.41
CA GLY A 39 -13.70 41.28 3.87
C GLY A 39 -14.87 40.67 4.65
N PHE A 40 -14.58 39.57 5.36
CA PHE A 40 -15.14 39.11 6.63
C PHE A 40 -16.60 39.44 6.96
N ARG A 41 -17.48 38.44 6.95
CA ARG A 41 -18.88 38.56 7.41
C ARG A 41 -19.18 37.50 8.45
N TRP A 42 -19.50 37.91 9.69
CA TRP A 42 -20.03 36.98 10.70
C TRP A 42 -21.45 37.31 11.15
N ALA A 43 -22.37 36.36 11.04
CA ALA A 43 -23.75 36.43 11.50
C ALA A 43 -23.94 35.55 12.75
N ARG A 44 -24.62 36.08 13.78
CA ARG A 44 -24.93 35.33 15.01
C ARG A 44 -26.39 34.93 15.00
N ARG A 45 -26.65 33.64 15.24
CA ARG A 45 -27.98 33.10 15.52
C ARG A 45 -27.94 32.41 16.87
N SER A 46 -28.73 32.89 17.83
CA SER A 46 -28.90 32.19 19.10
C SER A 46 -29.94 31.09 18.91
N LEU A 47 -29.57 29.84 19.19
CA LEU A 47 -30.42 28.67 19.03
C LEU A 47 -30.66 28.03 20.40
N LEU A 48 -31.79 27.31 20.53
CA LEU A 48 -32.15 26.58 21.76
C LEU A 48 -31.09 25.55 22.22
N ARG A 49 -30.18 25.13 21.31
CA ARG A 49 -29.07 24.20 21.56
C ARG A 49 -27.68 24.85 21.54
N GLY A 50 -27.57 26.17 21.69
CA GLY A 50 -26.30 26.91 21.69
C GLY A 50 -26.25 28.07 20.70
N ASP A 51 -25.16 28.84 20.70
CA ASP A 51 -24.96 29.94 19.76
C ASP A 51 -24.26 29.44 18.49
N LEU A 52 -24.82 29.74 17.33
CA LEU A 52 -24.18 29.56 16.02
C LEU A 52 -23.61 30.89 15.55
N ILE A 53 -22.34 30.88 15.20
CA ILE A 53 -21.66 32.01 14.57
C ILE A 53 -21.18 31.55 13.21
N GLU A 54 -21.85 32.01 12.16
CA GLU A 54 -21.48 31.76 10.77
C GLU A 54 -20.53 32.89 10.33
N GLY A 55 -19.50 32.57 9.59
CA GLY A 55 -18.39 33.44 9.20
C GLY A 55 -17.95 33.16 7.77
N PHE A 56 -17.39 34.16 7.08
CA PHE A 56 -16.64 33.95 5.84
C PHE A 56 -15.24 34.54 5.98
N ASP A 57 -14.21 33.73 5.81
CA ASP A 57 -12.81 34.14 5.92
C ASP A 57 -11.96 33.38 4.88
N ASP A 58 -11.05 34.10 4.24
CA ASP A 58 -10.09 33.60 3.24
C ASP A 58 -10.70 32.69 2.15
N GLY A 59 -11.95 32.96 1.75
CA GLY A 59 -12.67 32.16 0.76
C GLY A 59 -13.53 31.03 1.33
N PHE A 60 -13.45 30.76 2.64
CA PHE A 60 -14.12 29.65 3.30
C PHE A 60 -15.35 30.10 4.09
N LEU A 61 -16.41 29.30 4.04
CA LEU A 61 -17.54 29.41 4.95
C LEU A 61 -17.22 28.65 6.25
N ILE A 62 -17.37 29.34 7.39
CA ILE A 62 -16.98 28.85 8.71
C ILE A 62 -18.19 28.91 9.63
N ASP A 63 -18.51 27.79 10.26
CA ASP A 63 -19.55 27.70 11.28
C ASP A 63 -18.92 27.36 12.63
N VAL A 64 -19.00 28.28 13.59
CA VAL A 64 -18.59 28.03 14.98
C VAL A 64 -19.84 27.80 15.82
N ARG A 65 -19.99 26.58 16.33
CA ARG A 65 -21.07 26.20 17.24
C ARG A 65 -20.55 26.17 18.67
N LEU A 66 -21.10 27.06 19.48
CA LEU A 66 -20.86 27.12 20.91
C LEU A 66 -21.91 26.23 21.62
N PRO A 67 -21.49 25.39 22.57
CA PRO A 67 -22.43 24.57 23.32
C PRO A 67 -23.35 25.47 24.16
N PRO A 68 -24.56 24.98 24.52
CA PRO A 68 -25.38 25.65 25.51
C PRO A 68 -24.61 25.67 26.84
N LEU A 69 -24.66 26.80 27.55
CA LEU A 69 -23.87 27.11 28.75
C LEU A 69 -23.95 26.06 29.88
N THR A 70 -24.89 25.13 29.80
CA THR A 70 -25.22 24.13 30.81
C THR A 70 -24.75 22.71 30.49
N LEU A 71 -24.21 22.42 29.29
CA LEU A 71 -24.15 21.04 28.79
C LEU A 71 -22.92 20.67 27.95
N GLY A 72 -21.97 21.56 27.67
CA GLY A 72 -20.81 21.21 26.85
C GLY A 72 -19.54 21.96 27.20
N ASP A 73 -18.46 21.18 27.31
CA ASP A 73 -17.10 21.66 27.57
C ASP A 73 -16.28 21.84 26.28
N HIS A 74 -16.91 21.79 25.10
CA HIS A 74 -16.23 21.83 23.79
C HIS A 74 -16.91 22.78 22.79
N VAL A 75 -16.12 23.52 22.02
CA VAL A 75 -16.55 24.32 20.87
C VAL A 75 -16.31 23.51 19.60
N ARG A 76 -17.30 23.48 18.71
CA ARG A 76 -17.18 22.82 17.41
C ARG A 76 -17.00 23.87 16.32
N ILE A 77 -15.89 23.78 15.60
CA ILE A 77 -15.57 24.64 14.46
C ILE A 77 -15.76 23.80 13.21
N ARG A 78 -16.56 24.26 12.25
CA ARG A 78 -16.76 23.63 10.95
C ARG A 78 -16.33 24.57 9.84
N VAL A 79 -15.66 24.03 8.83
CA VAL A 79 -15.26 24.75 7.63
C VAL A 79 -15.72 23.95 6.41
N ALA A 80 -16.50 24.60 5.55
CA ALA A 80 -16.98 23.97 4.31
C ALA A 80 -15.88 24.05 3.24
N LEU A 81 -15.55 22.89 2.65
CA LEU A 81 -14.54 22.70 1.59
C LEU A 81 -15.17 22.11 0.32
N GLU A 82 -16.48 22.31 0.13
CA GLU A 82 -17.20 21.83 -1.05
C GLU A 82 -16.58 22.36 -2.35
N GLY A 83 -16.36 21.47 -3.32
CA GLY A 83 -15.68 21.79 -4.58
C GLY A 83 -14.16 21.99 -4.48
N LEU A 84 -13.59 22.04 -3.26
CA LEU A 84 -12.15 22.17 -3.02
C LEU A 84 -11.50 20.83 -2.68
N VAL A 85 -12.24 19.94 -2.00
CA VAL A 85 -11.79 18.61 -1.63
C VAL A 85 -12.79 17.56 -2.14
N PRO A 86 -12.33 16.39 -2.65
CA PRO A 86 -13.20 15.31 -3.07
C PRO A 86 -14.18 14.88 -1.96
N PRO A 87 -15.47 14.67 -2.27
CA PRO A 87 -16.49 14.36 -1.26
C PRO A 87 -16.30 12.98 -0.62
N ASN A 88 -15.56 12.09 -1.28
CA ASN A 88 -15.19 10.76 -0.79
C ASN A 88 -13.82 10.73 -0.09
N MET A 89 -13.19 11.88 0.14
CA MET A 89 -11.99 11.96 0.98
C MET A 89 -12.40 12.00 2.44
N LEU A 90 -11.81 11.12 3.24
CA LEU A 90 -12.03 11.00 4.67
C LEU A 90 -10.71 11.20 5.41
N LEU A 91 -10.73 12.04 6.45
CA LEU A 91 -9.65 12.14 7.42
C LEU A 91 -10.27 12.02 8.81
N LEU A 92 -9.90 10.99 9.57
CA LEU A 92 -10.44 10.72 10.90
C LEU A 92 -9.29 10.42 11.85
N PRO A 93 -9.34 10.84 13.12
CA PRO A 93 -8.50 10.27 14.15
C PRO A 93 -8.74 8.76 14.21
N THR A 94 -7.68 7.95 14.29
CA THR A 94 -7.77 6.47 14.23
C THR A 94 -8.72 5.91 15.30
N GLU A 95 -8.81 6.56 16.45
CA GLU A 95 -9.69 6.18 17.56
C GLU A 95 -11.20 6.32 17.24
N LEU A 96 -11.54 7.15 16.25
CA LEU A 96 -12.92 7.41 15.83
C LEU A 96 -13.35 6.58 14.62
N VAL A 97 -12.46 5.76 14.06
CA VAL A 97 -12.77 4.93 12.90
C VAL A 97 -13.62 3.75 13.35
N GLU A 98 -14.88 3.72 12.88
CA GLU A 98 -15.74 2.57 13.11
C GLU A 98 -15.25 1.35 12.31
N ALA A 99 -15.44 0.15 12.85
CA ALA A 99 -14.99 -1.10 12.21
C ALA A 99 -15.53 -1.27 10.78
N SER A 100 -16.73 -0.74 10.50
CA SER A 100 -17.35 -0.76 9.17
C SER A 100 -16.67 0.15 8.14
N GLU A 101 -16.04 1.25 8.56
CA GLU A 101 -15.35 2.20 7.66
C GLU A 101 -13.92 1.74 7.34
N ALA A 102 -13.25 1.13 8.33
CA ALA A 102 -11.95 0.50 8.16
C ALA A 102 -11.99 -0.72 7.21
N ASP A 103 -13.10 -1.47 7.20
CA ASP A 103 -13.26 -2.66 6.34
C ASP A 103 -13.59 -2.31 4.88
N GLN A 104 -14.26 -1.17 4.66
CA GLN A 104 -14.69 -0.76 3.32
C GLN A 104 -13.62 -0.01 2.51
N SER A 105 -12.60 0.56 3.15
CA SER A 105 -11.59 1.35 2.45
C SER A 105 -10.18 1.15 2.99
N ARG A 106 -9.22 0.89 2.09
CA ARG A 106 -7.81 0.75 2.46
C ARG A 106 -7.23 2.13 2.82
N PRO A 107 -6.62 2.30 4.01
CA PRO A 107 -6.03 3.57 4.38
C PRO A 107 -4.89 3.95 3.43
N VAL A 108 -4.84 5.23 3.06
CA VAL A 108 -3.76 5.81 2.28
C VAL A 108 -2.62 6.16 3.23
N VAL A 109 -1.54 5.39 3.17
CA VAL A 109 -0.30 5.68 3.90
C VAL A 109 0.37 6.90 3.28
N THR A 110 0.63 7.92 4.08
CA THR A 110 1.24 9.20 3.67
C THR A 110 2.76 9.18 3.71
N GLY A 111 3.36 8.26 4.46
CA GLY A 111 4.80 8.17 4.67
C GLY A 111 5.29 8.98 5.87
N HIS A 112 4.39 9.50 6.70
CA HIS A 112 4.71 10.15 7.96
C HIS A 112 4.20 9.29 9.11
N SER A 113 5.09 8.50 9.71
CA SER A 113 4.76 7.44 10.67
C SER A 113 3.84 7.88 11.82
N ASP A 114 4.04 9.07 12.38
CA ASP A 114 3.21 9.54 13.50
C ASP A 114 1.80 9.90 13.03
N PHE A 115 1.69 10.53 11.86
CA PHE A 115 0.40 10.80 11.24
C PHE A 115 -0.31 9.51 10.85
N ASP A 116 0.37 8.60 10.15
CA ASP A 116 -0.22 7.35 9.66
C ASP A 116 -0.66 6.40 10.78
N ARG A 117 -0.17 6.60 12.02
CA ARG A 117 -0.63 5.89 13.22
C ARG A 117 -1.87 6.53 13.84
N LEU A 118 -1.87 7.86 13.95
CA LEU A 118 -2.88 8.61 14.71
C LEU A 118 -4.09 9.03 13.86
N TYR A 119 -3.93 9.03 12.54
CA TYR A 119 -4.95 9.42 11.59
C TYR A 119 -5.19 8.35 10.52
N PHE A 120 -6.45 8.11 10.26
CA PHE A 120 -6.95 7.36 9.13
C PHE A 120 -7.27 8.31 7.99
N ALA A 121 -6.59 8.13 6.85
CA ALA A 121 -6.86 8.86 5.62
C ALA A 121 -7.36 7.90 4.54
N SER A 122 -8.45 8.27 3.86
CA SER A 122 -9.05 7.45 2.80
C SER A 122 -9.62 8.33 1.68
N GLY A 123 -9.82 7.73 0.50
CA GLY A 123 -10.26 8.41 -0.72
C GLY A 123 -9.32 8.17 -1.90
N PRO A 124 -9.41 8.99 -2.97
CA PRO A 124 -8.52 8.86 -4.13
C PRO A 124 -7.06 9.09 -3.71
N GLU A 125 -6.22 8.06 -3.85
CA GLU A 125 -4.85 8.01 -3.33
C GLU A 125 -4.00 9.25 -3.67
N ILE A 126 -4.04 9.69 -4.94
CA ILE A 126 -3.29 10.86 -5.41
C ILE A 126 -3.82 12.15 -4.78
N GLU A 127 -5.14 12.30 -4.67
CA GLU A 127 -5.77 13.49 -4.09
C GLU A 127 -5.44 13.64 -2.60
N VAL A 128 -5.43 12.51 -1.87
CA VAL A 128 -5.04 12.46 -0.46
C VAL A 128 -3.57 12.86 -0.32
N LEU A 129 -2.66 12.19 -1.03
CA LEU A 129 -1.22 12.47 -0.91
C LEU A 129 -0.85 13.89 -1.35
N ALA A 130 -1.50 14.42 -2.38
CA ALA A 130 -1.30 15.78 -2.86
C ALA A 130 -1.71 16.86 -1.84
N ARG A 131 -2.70 16.57 -0.98
CA ARG A 131 -3.21 17.49 0.06
C ARG A 131 -2.57 17.29 1.42
N MET A 132 -2.01 16.11 1.66
CA MET A 132 -1.22 15.85 2.84
C MET A 132 0.14 16.52 2.66
N THR A 133 0.18 17.84 2.83
CA THR A 133 1.44 18.55 3.00
C THR A 133 2.03 18.23 4.37
N ALA A 134 3.32 18.52 4.53
CA ALA A 134 3.99 18.39 5.81
C ALA A 134 3.27 19.21 6.89
N ASP A 135 2.80 20.40 6.54
CA ASP A 135 2.10 21.29 7.45
C ASP A 135 0.65 20.85 7.69
N ALA A 136 -0.06 20.33 6.69
CA ALA A 136 -1.37 19.69 6.90
C ALA A 136 -1.27 18.57 7.93
N ARG A 137 -0.30 17.65 7.77
CA ARG A 137 -0.08 16.54 8.71
C ARG A 137 0.27 17.03 10.11
N SER A 138 1.15 18.03 10.22
CA SER A 138 1.51 18.58 11.53
C SER A 138 0.37 19.35 12.20
N LEU A 139 -0.46 20.06 11.44
CA LEU A 139 -1.65 20.71 11.97
C LEU A 139 -2.68 19.69 12.45
N LEU A 140 -2.88 18.59 11.74
CA LEU A 140 -3.77 17.49 12.15
C LEU A 140 -3.27 16.82 13.45
N LEU A 141 -1.97 16.65 13.61
CA LEU A 141 -1.39 16.14 14.87
C LEU A 141 -1.56 17.11 16.05
N VAL A 142 -1.64 18.42 15.80
CA VAL A 142 -1.91 19.44 16.83
C VAL A 142 -3.42 19.56 17.11
N LEU A 143 -4.25 19.47 16.08
CA LEU A 143 -5.70 19.52 16.14
C LEU A 143 -6.24 18.09 16.19
N THR A 144 -5.95 17.35 17.25
CA THR A 144 -6.20 15.89 17.33
C THR A 144 -7.67 15.45 17.17
N SER A 145 -8.62 16.37 17.29
CA SER A 145 -10.05 16.14 17.06
C SER A 145 -10.52 16.52 15.65
N ALA A 146 -9.60 16.94 14.77
CA ALA A 146 -9.93 17.34 13.42
C ALA A 146 -10.39 16.15 12.61
N ARG A 147 -11.50 16.30 11.91
CA ARG A 147 -12.04 15.30 10.99
C ARG A 147 -12.54 15.95 9.72
N LEU A 148 -12.40 15.26 8.60
CA LEU A 148 -12.87 15.68 7.29
C LEU A 148 -13.80 14.61 6.74
N GLU A 149 -15.07 14.97 6.56
CA GLU A 149 -16.10 14.09 6.03
C GLU A 149 -17.01 14.88 5.10
N LYS A 150 -17.36 14.32 3.93
CA LYS A 150 -18.25 14.95 2.95
C LYS A 150 -17.86 16.41 2.65
N SER A 151 -16.56 16.63 2.42
CA SER A 151 -15.99 17.96 2.17
C SER A 151 -16.21 18.99 3.29
N THR A 152 -16.49 18.56 4.52
CA THR A 152 -16.59 19.44 5.70
C THR A 152 -15.50 19.09 6.70
N LEU A 153 -14.63 20.06 6.99
CA LEU A 153 -13.64 19.95 8.07
C LEU A 153 -14.31 20.35 9.39
N GLU A 154 -14.29 19.47 10.38
CA GLU A 154 -14.82 19.71 11.71
C GLU A 154 -13.72 19.51 12.76
N VAL A 155 -13.62 20.42 13.73
CA VAL A 155 -12.66 20.35 14.82
C VAL A 155 -13.36 20.65 16.14
N GLU A 156 -13.14 19.81 17.15
CA GLU A 156 -13.69 19.98 18.49
C GLU A 156 -12.61 20.46 19.47
N VAL A 157 -12.79 21.65 20.05
CA VAL A 157 -11.79 22.28 20.94
C VAL A 157 -12.38 22.41 22.33
N SER A 158 -11.70 21.89 23.36
CA SER A 158 -12.16 22.04 24.74
C SER A 158 -12.17 23.51 25.16
N LEU A 159 -13.21 23.96 25.86
CA LEU A 159 -13.32 25.28 26.47
C LEU A 159 -12.28 25.54 27.57
N ARG A 160 -11.59 24.49 28.05
CA ARG A 160 -10.41 24.60 28.93
C ARG A 160 -9.18 25.09 28.19
N GLN A 161 -9.13 24.90 26.87
CA GLN A 161 -8.16 25.50 25.97
C GLN A 161 -8.71 26.84 25.45
N ASP A 162 -7.86 27.70 24.88
CA ASP A 162 -8.32 28.92 24.20
C ASP A 162 -8.85 28.56 22.79
N PRO A 163 -10.18 28.54 22.56
CA PRO A 163 -10.72 28.17 21.26
C PRO A 163 -10.41 29.22 20.20
N ALA A 164 -10.11 30.47 20.61
CA ALA A 164 -9.75 31.53 19.67
C ALA A 164 -8.39 31.26 19.03
N ALA A 165 -7.46 30.69 19.81
CA ALA A 165 -6.15 30.27 19.32
C ALA A 165 -6.23 29.07 18.34
N ALA A 166 -7.32 28.30 18.35
CA ALA A 166 -7.53 27.19 17.44
C ALA A 166 -8.00 27.66 16.04
N ILE A 167 -8.82 28.72 15.96
CA ILE A 167 -9.40 29.19 14.69
C ILE A 167 -8.34 29.43 13.60
N PRO A 168 -7.23 30.17 13.84
CA PRO A 168 -6.20 30.37 12.81
C PRO A 168 -5.57 29.06 12.32
N LYS A 169 -5.39 28.07 13.21
CA LYS A 169 -4.84 26.76 12.87
C LYS A 169 -5.81 25.95 12.02
N VAL A 170 -7.11 25.99 12.35
CA VAL A 170 -8.16 25.33 11.56
C VAL A 170 -8.24 25.93 10.16
N LEU A 171 -8.13 27.26 10.04
CA LEU A 171 -8.12 27.93 8.74
C LEU A 171 -6.85 27.68 7.95
N GLN A 172 -5.70 27.60 8.61
CA GLN A 172 -4.47 27.16 7.97
C GLN A 172 -4.63 25.73 7.43
N LEU A 173 -5.17 24.81 8.23
CA LEU A 173 -5.43 23.43 7.78
C LEU A 173 -6.40 23.40 6.60
N ALA A 174 -7.49 24.16 6.64
CA ALA A 174 -8.44 24.27 5.53
C ALA A 174 -7.76 24.72 4.23
N ARG A 175 -6.81 25.67 4.32
CA ARG A 175 -6.01 26.13 3.17
C ARG A 175 -5.07 25.08 2.63
N GLU A 176 -4.36 24.38 3.50
CA GLU A 176 -3.49 23.27 3.09
C GLU A 176 -4.30 22.17 2.38
N LEU A 177 -5.48 21.84 2.89
CA LEU A 177 -6.38 20.82 2.33
C LEU A 177 -7.03 21.27 1.01
N ALA A 178 -7.40 22.53 0.86
CA ALA A 178 -7.84 23.05 -0.43
C ALA A 178 -6.67 23.03 -1.43
N GLY A 179 -5.51 23.52 -0.98
CA GLY A 179 -4.30 23.74 -1.74
C GLY A 179 -4.49 24.73 -2.91
N PRO A 180 -3.41 25.09 -3.62
CA PRO A 180 -3.48 26.00 -4.75
C PRO A 180 -4.25 25.38 -5.93
N VAL A 181 -4.80 26.22 -6.82
CA VAL A 181 -5.37 25.75 -8.08
C VAL A 181 -4.24 25.14 -8.91
N GLY A 182 -4.29 23.83 -9.14
CA GLY A 182 -3.22 23.06 -9.80
C GLY A 182 -3.55 21.59 -9.81
N SER A 183 -2.92 20.82 -10.71
CA SER A 183 -3.22 19.40 -10.81
C SER A 183 -2.74 18.66 -9.54
N PRO A 184 -3.46 17.64 -9.06
CA PRO A 184 -3.00 16.80 -7.95
C PRO A 184 -1.64 16.16 -8.24
N LEU A 185 -1.31 15.93 -9.52
CA LEU A 185 -0.03 15.38 -9.95
C LEU A 185 1.13 16.33 -9.68
N ASP A 186 1.00 17.62 -10.03
CA ASP A 186 2.05 18.62 -9.79
C ASP A 186 2.38 18.73 -8.30
N ARG A 187 1.34 18.71 -7.45
CA ARG A 187 1.52 18.73 -6.00
C ARG A 187 2.23 17.47 -5.50
N LEU A 188 1.87 16.30 -6.04
CA LEU A 188 2.54 15.04 -5.68
C LEU A 188 4.02 15.05 -6.08
N MET A 189 4.37 15.66 -7.21
CA MET A 189 5.76 15.84 -7.62
C MET A 189 6.53 16.78 -6.68
N GLU A 190 5.93 17.90 -6.30
CA GLU A 190 6.52 18.82 -5.31
C GLU A 190 6.75 18.11 -3.96
N ARG A 191 5.79 17.27 -3.53
CA ARG A 191 5.95 16.43 -2.33
C ARG A 191 7.15 15.48 -2.47
N ALA A 192 7.28 14.82 -3.62
CA ALA A 192 8.39 13.90 -3.85
C ALA A 192 9.77 14.58 -3.77
N SER A 193 9.88 15.85 -4.14
CA SER A 193 11.16 16.59 -4.13
C SER A 193 11.46 17.33 -2.83
N SER A 194 10.44 17.79 -2.10
CA SER A 194 10.64 18.86 -1.10
C SER A 194 9.93 18.62 0.24
N ASP A 195 9.23 17.50 0.43
CA ASP A 195 8.64 17.20 1.73
C ASP A 195 9.73 17.03 2.80
N ARG A 196 9.54 17.65 3.97
CA ARG A 196 10.51 17.55 5.08
C ARG A 196 10.69 16.11 5.60
N PHE A 197 9.68 15.26 5.43
CA PHE A 197 9.73 13.87 5.85
C PHE A 197 10.17 12.97 4.71
N ALA A 198 11.31 12.29 4.88
CA ALA A 198 11.83 11.35 3.88
C ALA A 198 10.82 10.26 3.49
N GLY A 199 10.07 9.73 4.45
CA GLY A 199 9.04 8.74 4.17
C GLY A 199 7.90 9.27 3.28
N ALA A 200 7.55 10.56 3.40
CA ALA A 200 6.55 11.20 2.54
C ALA A 200 7.10 11.43 1.12
N ARG A 201 8.38 11.84 1.00
CA ARG A 201 9.07 11.93 -0.31
C ARG A 201 9.11 10.57 -1.01
N LEU A 202 9.52 9.54 -0.27
CA LEU A 202 9.55 8.15 -0.72
C LEU A 202 8.17 7.69 -1.19
N ARG A 203 7.14 7.91 -0.38
CA ARG A 203 5.78 7.49 -0.69
C ARG A 203 5.23 8.19 -1.94
N ALA A 204 5.46 9.49 -2.07
CA ALA A 204 5.07 10.25 -3.24
C ALA A 204 5.78 9.72 -4.50
N LEU A 205 7.09 9.46 -4.43
CA LEU A 205 7.87 8.90 -5.54
C LEU A 205 7.40 7.49 -5.93
N GLU A 206 7.10 6.62 -4.97
CA GLU A 206 6.57 5.28 -5.23
C GLU A 206 5.23 5.33 -5.99
N VAL A 207 4.34 6.27 -5.64
CA VAL A 207 3.07 6.46 -6.35
C VAL A 207 3.29 7.01 -7.76
N LEU A 208 4.19 7.99 -7.93
CA LEU A 208 4.54 8.53 -9.25
C LEU A 208 5.06 7.42 -10.17
N VAL A 209 6.03 6.63 -9.70
CA VAL A 209 6.61 5.52 -10.47
C VAL A 209 5.57 4.45 -10.80
N ALA A 210 4.68 4.11 -9.86
CA ALA A 210 3.69 3.06 -10.08
C ALA A 210 2.54 3.47 -11.00
N ARG A 211 2.10 4.74 -10.93
CA ARG A 211 0.90 5.23 -11.64
C ARG A 211 1.23 5.98 -12.94
N PHE A 212 2.40 6.61 -13.00
CA PHE A 212 2.80 7.48 -14.10
C PHE A 212 4.20 7.16 -14.66
N PRO A 213 4.58 5.88 -14.88
CA PRO A 213 5.95 5.49 -15.24
C PRO A 213 6.45 6.07 -16.58
N ASN A 214 5.54 6.40 -17.49
CA ASN A 214 5.90 6.86 -18.85
C ASN A 214 5.92 8.38 -19.00
N THR A 215 5.77 9.13 -17.91
CA THR A 215 5.75 10.60 -17.95
C THR A 215 7.16 11.17 -17.83
N HIS A 216 7.44 12.24 -18.59
CA HIS A 216 8.74 12.93 -18.54
C HIS A 216 8.98 13.54 -17.16
N GLU A 217 7.89 14.01 -16.56
CA GLU A 217 7.77 14.57 -15.23
C GLU A 217 8.24 13.57 -14.17
N THR A 218 7.70 12.34 -14.17
CA THR A 218 8.10 11.29 -13.22
C THR A 218 9.57 10.91 -13.39
N ARG A 219 10.07 10.84 -14.64
CA ARG A 219 11.49 10.59 -14.90
C ARG A 219 12.38 11.72 -14.35
N THR A 220 11.93 12.96 -14.44
CA THR A 220 12.65 14.13 -13.92
C THR A 220 12.66 14.13 -12.40
N SER A 221 11.53 13.87 -11.75
CA SER A 221 11.45 13.72 -10.30
C SER A 221 12.33 12.59 -9.78
N ALA A 222 12.36 11.43 -10.45
CA ALA A 222 13.24 10.32 -10.09
C ALA A 222 14.73 10.69 -10.24
N LYS A 223 15.11 11.42 -11.29
CA LYS A 223 16.51 11.87 -11.46
C LYS A 223 16.94 12.81 -10.34
N ALA A 224 16.08 13.75 -9.93
CA ALA A 224 16.36 14.62 -8.79
C ALA A 224 16.52 13.82 -7.48
N ALA A 225 15.64 12.82 -7.28
CA ALA A 225 15.64 11.96 -6.09
C ALA A 225 16.88 11.05 -5.94
N LEU A 226 17.72 10.90 -6.98
CA LEU A 226 19.00 10.18 -6.85
C LEU A 226 19.99 10.87 -5.90
N ALA A 227 19.83 12.18 -5.69
CA ALA A 227 20.65 13.00 -4.79
C ALA A 227 20.00 13.23 -3.42
N ASP A 228 18.88 12.55 -3.12
CA ASP A 228 18.18 12.67 -1.85
C ASP A 228 19.04 12.20 -0.67
N GLU A 229 18.89 12.81 0.50
CA GLU A 229 19.62 12.39 1.71
C GLU A 229 19.21 11.00 2.20
N ASP A 230 17.96 10.59 1.94
CA ASP A 230 17.42 9.31 2.37
C ASP A 230 17.72 8.19 1.35
N LEU A 231 18.32 7.10 1.83
CA LEU A 231 18.69 5.96 0.99
C LEU A 231 17.46 5.24 0.40
N GLY A 232 16.30 5.27 1.06
CA GLY A 232 15.07 4.68 0.54
C GLY A 232 14.55 5.43 -0.69
N VAL A 233 14.55 6.77 -0.63
CA VAL A 233 14.20 7.64 -1.75
C VAL A 233 15.16 7.40 -2.93
N ARG A 234 16.47 7.42 -2.67
CA ARG A 234 17.51 7.12 -3.67
C ARG A 234 17.31 5.76 -4.32
N LEU A 235 17.00 4.73 -3.52
CA LEU A 235 16.81 3.36 -4.02
C LEU A 235 15.62 3.26 -4.98
N VAL A 236 14.46 3.82 -4.61
CA VAL A 236 13.27 3.76 -5.49
C VAL A 236 13.51 4.51 -6.79
N ALA A 237 14.13 5.68 -6.73
CA ALA A 237 14.56 6.43 -7.90
C ALA A 237 15.49 5.62 -8.80
N ALA A 238 16.51 4.99 -8.22
CA ALA A 238 17.50 4.22 -8.96
C ALA A 238 16.90 2.97 -9.63
N MET A 239 16.04 2.24 -8.90
CA MET A 239 15.32 1.09 -9.42
C MET A 239 14.41 1.45 -10.60
N PHE A 240 13.76 2.61 -10.54
CA PHE A 240 12.90 3.09 -11.63
C PHE A 240 13.70 3.48 -12.88
N LEU A 241 14.82 4.17 -12.69
CA LEU A 241 15.61 4.66 -13.81
C LEU A 241 16.35 3.55 -14.56
N SER A 242 16.72 2.46 -13.87
CA SER A 242 17.35 1.22 -14.40
C SER A 242 18.57 1.45 -15.31
N GLY A 243 19.71 0.80 -15.04
CA GLY A 243 20.92 0.97 -15.85
C GLY A 243 21.67 2.28 -15.55
N GLU A 244 21.01 3.44 -15.69
CA GLU A 244 21.59 4.77 -15.43
C GLU A 244 22.05 4.95 -13.97
N ALA A 245 21.39 4.27 -13.03
CA ALA A 245 21.57 4.43 -11.59
C ALA A 245 21.96 3.13 -10.87
N ASP A 246 22.44 2.13 -11.61
CA ASP A 246 22.79 0.82 -11.03
C ASP A 246 23.87 0.90 -9.95
N GLU A 247 24.76 1.89 -10.04
CA GLU A 247 25.81 2.11 -9.05
C GLU A 247 25.23 2.48 -7.68
N ILE A 248 24.12 3.24 -7.65
CA ILE A 248 23.40 3.56 -6.42
C ILE A 248 22.71 2.31 -5.85
N VAL A 249 22.11 1.48 -6.71
CA VAL A 249 21.52 0.20 -6.27
C VAL A 249 22.60 -0.72 -5.68
N ARG A 250 23.77 -0.77 -6.31
CA ARG A 250 24.94 -1.53 -5.84
C ARG A 250 25.41 -1.03 -4.47
N GLU A 251 25.63 0.28 -4.32
CA GLU A 251 26.00 0.90 -3.04
C GLU A 251 25.01 0.52 -1.94
N ILE A 252 23.72 0.78 -2.16
CA ILE A 252 22.65 0.56 -1.17
C ILE A 252 22.52 -0.93 -0.82
N SER A 253 22.72 -1.85 -1.77
CA SER A 253 22.67 -3.29 -1.52
C SER A 253 23.74 -3.78 -0.53
N MET A 254 24.82 -3.02 -0.34
CA MET A 254 25.95 -3.39 0.52
C MET A 254 25.99 -2.58 1.82
N THR A 255 25.63 -1.30 1.79
CA THR A 255 25.88 -0.37 2.91
C THR A 255 24.64 -0.02 3.74
N ALA A 256 23.43 -0.19 3.18
CA ALA A 256 22.21 0.28 3.84
C ALA A 256 21.73 -0.66 4.96
N THR A 257 20.61 -0.29 5.60
CA THR A 257 19.96 -1.14 6.59
C THR A 257 19.46 -2.46 5.98
N PRO A 258 19.33 -3.56 6.75
CA PRO A 258 18.91 -4.85 6.21
C PRO A 258 17.62 -4.82 5.36
N PRO A 259 16.56 -4.05 5.70
CA PRO A 259 15.37 -3.95 4.85
C PRO A 259 15.64 -3.31 3.48
N LEU A 260 16.42 -2.23 3.45
CA LEU A 260 16.78 -1.56 2.21
C LEU A 260 17.71 -2.42 1.35
N ARG A 261 18.69 -3.08 1.99
CA ARG A 261 19.57 -4.04 1.32
C ARG A 261 18.77 -5.18 0.70
N ALA A 262 17.83 -5.78 1.43
CA ALA A 262 16.98 -6.83 0.92
C ALA A 262 16.13 -6.37 -0.29
N LYS A 263 15.55 -5.16 -0.24
CA LYS A 263 14.81 -4.56 -1.37
C LYS A 263 15.73 -4.37 -2.59
N ALA A 264 16.94 -3.85 -2.39
CA ALA A 264 17.93 -3.67 -3.45
C ALA A 264 18.39 -5.00 -4.06
N ILE A 265 18.72 -6.00 -3.26
CA ILE A 265 19.17 -7.33 -3.72
C ILE A 265 18.08 -8.03 -4.54
N ARG A 266 16.81 -7.95 -4.12
CA ARG A 266 15.69 -8.50 -4.92
C ARG A 266 15.54 -7.80 -6.27
N HIS A 267 15.83 -6.49 -6.35
CA HIS A 267 15.87 -5.78 -7.63
C HIS A 267 17.06 -6.22 -8.48
N VAL A 268 18.26 -6.27 -7.90
CA VAL A 268 19.49 -6.77 -8.55
C VAL A 268 19.24 -8.14 -9.21
N GLY A 269 18.65 -9.09 -8.51
CA GLY A 269 18.36 -10.41 -9.07
C GLY A 269 17.41 -10.42 -10.28
N LYS A 270 16.58 -9.38 -10.45
CA LYS A 270 15.64 -9.25 -11.57
C LYS A 270 16.20 -8.46 -12.75
N THR A 271 17.07 -7.49 -12.49
CA THR A 271 17.46 -6.49 -13.50
C THR A 271 18.93 -6.52 -13.88
N PHE A 272 19.82 -6.96 -12.99
CA PHE A 272 21.26 -6.95 -13.27
C PHE A 272 21.63 -8.19 -14.08
N GLY A 273 22.70 -8.11 -14.88
CA GLY A 273 23.34 -9.31 -15.44
C GLY A 273 24.09 -10.09 -14.36
N TRP A 274 24.25 -11.41 -14.53
CA TRP A 274 24.88 -12.28 -13.52
C TRP A 274 26.23 -11.77 -13.03
N GLU A 275 27.13 -11.35 -13.92
CA GLU A 275 28.48 -10.90 -13.54
C GLU A 275 28.44 -9.73 -12.54
N ARG A 276 27.47 -8.82 -12.71
CA ARG A 276 27.30 -7.66 -11.82
C ARG A 276 26.52 -8.03 -10.55
N ALA A 277 25.58 -8.95 -10.67
CA ALA A 277 24.73 -9.39 -9.56
C ALA A 277 25.44 -10.34 -8.59
N ARG A 278 26.32 -11.22 -9.11
CA ARG A 278 26.99 -12.28 -8.36
C ARG A 278 27.65 -11.81 -7.06
N PRO A 279 28.56 -10.81 -7.04
CA PRO A 279 29.23 -10.41 -5.80
C PRO A 279 28.24 -9.90 -4.74
N ILE A 280 27.18 -9.22 -5.17
CA ILE A 280 26.13 -8.71 -4.28
C ILE A 280 25.32 -9.88 -3.68
N ILE A 281 24.96 -10.84 -4.52
CA ILE A 281 24.20 -12.03 -4.09
C ILE A 281 25.05 -12.90 -3.16
N GLU A 282 26.31 -13.18 -3.50
CA GLU A 282 27.22 -13.96 -2.65
C GLU A 282 27.42 -13.31 -1.28
N ALA A 283 27.57 -11.98 -1.23
CA ALA A 283 27.62 -11.24 0.04
C ALA A 283 26.31 -11.38 0.83
N GLY A 284 25.15 -11.30 0.18
CA GLY A 284 23.85 -11.50 0.83
C GLY A 284 23.61 -12.93 1.31
N LEU A 285 24.14 -13.94 0.62
CA LEU A 285 24.08 -15.35 1.04
C LEU A 285 24.94 -15.67 2.27
N ALA A 286 25.91 -14.81 2.60
CA ALA A 286 26.70 -14.88 3.82
C ALA A 286 26.04 -14.14 5.00
N ASP A 287 24.93 -13.45 4.77
CA ASP A 287 24.18 -12.67 5.75
C ASP A 287 23.12 -13.53 6.47
N LYS A 288 22.22 -12.88 7.23
CA LYS A 288 21.13 -13.52 7.98
C LYS A 288 19.78 -12.86 7.72
N GLY A 289 18.71 -13.52 8.15
CA GLY A 289 17.35 -13.00 8.12
C GLY A 289 16.90 -12.55 6.73
N ILE A 290 16.34 -11.34 6.65
CA ILE A 290 15.69 -10.82 5.43
C ILE A 290 16.67 -10.61 4.26
N VAL A 291 17.96 -10.37 4.54
CA VAL A 291 18.98 -10.20 3.49
C VAL A 291 19.31 -11.55 2.87
N LEU A 292 19.48 -12.59 3.69
CA LEU A 292 19.68 -13.96 3.22
C LEU A 292 18.50 -14.42 2.36
N SER A 293 17.25 -14.16 2.79
CA SER A 293 16.04 -14.47 2.00
C SER A 293 16.05 -13.74 0.65
N ALA A 294 16.37 -12.45 0.61
CA ALA A 294 16.48 -11.71 -0.65
C ALA A 294 17.56 -12.26 -1.59
N ALA A 295 18.71 -12.68 -1.04
CA ALA A 295 19.81 -13.24 -1.79
C ALA A 295 19.49 -14.65 -2.34
N VAL A 296 18.82 -15.49 -1.55
CA VAL A 296 18.31 -16.80 -1.98
C VAL A 296 17.39 -16.66 -3.19
N PHE A 297 16.44 -15.72 -3.13
CA PHE A 297 15.57 -15.40 -4.26
C PHE A 297 16.36 -14.96 -5.50
N ALA A 298 17.24 -13.97 -5.34
CA ALA A 298 18.02 -13.43 -6.44
C ALA A 298 18.91 -14.50 -7.09
N PHE A 299 19.51 -15.38 -6.28
CA PHE A 299 20.34 -16.49 -6.75
C PHE A 299 19.54 -17.48 -7.62
N ALA A 300 18.30 -17.79 -7.23
CA ALA A 300 17.44 -18.69 -8.00
C ALA A 300 16.93 -18.08 -9.30
N VAL A 301 16.58 -16.78 -9.31
CA VAL A 301 16.18 -16.07 -10.53
C VAL A 301 17.29 -16.14 -11.59
N HIS A 302 18.55 -15.95 -11.20
CA HIS A 302 19.67 -16.11 -12.12
C HIS A 302 19.91 -17.57 -12.53
N GLY A 303 19.70 -18.53 -11.63
CA GLY A 303 19.82 -19.94 -11.96
C GLY A 303 18.81 -20.41 -13.00
N ALA A 304 17.58 -19.89 -12.98
CA ALA A 304 16.55 -20.30 -13.94
C ALA A 304 16.93 -20.01 -15.40
N ALA A 305 17.70 -18.95 -15.67
CA ALA A 305 18.15 -18.60 -17.02
C ALA A 305 19.35 -19.42 -17.52
N ARG A 306 19.93 -20.29 -16.68
CA ARG A 306 21.20 -20.98 -16.95
C ARG A 306 21.04 -22.39 -17.50
N PRO A 307 22.10 -22.96 -18.11
CA PRO A 307 22.10 -24.34 -18.55
C PRO A 307 21.98 -25.34 -17.38
N PRO A 308 21.50 -26.57 -17.62
CA PRO A 308 21.21 -27.56 -16.57
C PRO A 308 22.40 -27.87 -15.63
N GLN A 309 23.63 -27.86 -16.15
CA GLN A 309 24.84 -28.13 -15.37
C GLN A 309 25.07 -27.04 -14.30
N GLU A 310 24.85 -25.77 -14.65
CA GLU A 310 24.98 -24.65 -13.71
C GLU A 310 23.80 -24.58 -12.73
N ARG A 311 22.58 -24.95 -13.18
CA ARG A 311 21.42 -25.06 -12.28
C ARG A 311 21.68 -26.04 -11.15
N THR A 312 22.37 -27.14 -11.42
CA THR A 312 22.72 -28.14 -10.40
C THR A 312 23.57 -27.53 -9.27
N VAL A 313 24.56 -26.70 -9.60
CA VAL A 313 25.40 -26.03 -8.57
C VAL A 313 24.56 -25.09 -7.72
N ILE A 314 23.67 -24.33 -8.36
CA ILE A 314 22.78 -23.38 -7.68
C ILE A 314 21.79 -24.12 -6.79
N ARG A 315 21.18 -25.20 -7.28
CA ARG A 315 20.28 -26.08 -6.54
C ARG A 315 20.98 -26.64 -5.30
N LEU A 316 22.14 -27.27 -5.44
CA LEU A 316 22.87 -27.84 -4.31
C LEU A 316 23.22 -26.79 -3.25
N ARG A 317 23.56 -25.57 -3.68
CA ARG A 317 23.80 -24.47 -2.76
C ARG A 317 22.52 -24.05 -2.01
N LEU A 318 21.38 -24.00 -2.69
CA LEU A 318 20.08 -23.74 -2.05
C LEU A 318 19.70 -24.85 -1.04
N GLU A 319 19.85 -26.12 -1.41
CA GLU A 319 19.59 -27.25 -0.52
C GLU A 319 20.48 -27.24 0.75
N SER A 320 21.73 -26.80 0.62
CA SER A 320 22.64 -26.58 1.75
C SER A 320 22.15 -25.46 2.67
N LEU A 321 21.61 -24.36 2.11
CA LEU A 321 21.02 -23.26 2.88
C LEU A 321 19.74 -23.69 3.60
N TYR A 322 18.91 -24.53 2.96
CA TYR A 322 17.74 -25.11 3.62
C TYR A 322 18.12 -25.87 4.90
N SER A 323 19.25 -26.58 4.88
CA SER A 323 19.72 -27.41 5.98
C SER A 323 20.40 -26.61 7.09
N SER A 324 21.06 -25.50 6.75
CA SER A 324 21.84 -24.69 7.71
C SER A 324 21.12 -23.46 8.25
N ALA A 325 20.07 -22.98 7.57
CA ALA A 325 19.34 -21.77 7.94
C ALA A 325 17.82 -21.99 7.88
N LEU A 326 17.26 -22.58 8.96
CA LEU A 326 15.83 -22.90 9.06
C LEU A 326 14.91 -21.69 8.87
N GLU A 327 15.39 -20.48 9.21
CA GLU A 327 14.66 -19.22 9.05
C GLU A 327 14.31 -18.90 7.60
N VAL A 328 15.09 -19.39 6.63
CA VAL A 328 14.87 -19.15 5.19
C VAL A 328 14.37 -20.38 4.45
N SER A 329 14.02 -21.47 5.15
CA SER A 329 13.60 -22.72 4.53
C SER A 329 12.42 -22.55 3.57
N VAL A 330 11.42 -21.72 3.91
CA VAL A 330 10.30 -21.44 2.99
C VAL A 330 10.77 -20.73 1.73
N GLU A 331 11.62 -19.70 1.84
CA GLU A 331 12.14 -18.98 0.67
C GLU A 331 13.00 -19.90 -0.20
N VAL A 332 13.77 -20.81 0.39
CA VAL A 332 14.54 -21.80 -0.36
C VAL A 332 13.60 -22.73 -1.14
N ILE A 333 12.54 -23.22 -0.51
CA ILE A 333 11.52 -24.06 -1.15
C ILE A 333 10.82 -23.33 -2.31
N GLU A 334 10.49 -22.05 -2.12
CA GLU A 334 9.91 -21.23 -3.18
C GLU A 334 10.91 -20.94 -4.30
N SER A 335 12.19 -20.77 -3.97
CA SER A 335 13.26 -20.47 -4.91
C SER A 335 13.65 -21.69 -5.75
N LEU A 336 13.63 -22.90 -5.18
CA LEU A 336 13.84 -24.14 -5.93
C LEU A 336 12.77 -24.31 -7.02
N ALA A 337 11.53 -23.86 -6.78
CA ALA A 337 10.48 -23.87 -7.80
C ALA A 337 10.80 -22.96 -9.00
N ILE A 338 11.56 -21.88 -8.78
CA ILE A 338 11.98 -20.95 -9.84
C ILE A 338 13.01 -21.64 -10.76
N LEU A 339 13.90 -22.48 -10.22
CA LEU A 339 14.87 -23.24 -11.02
C LEU A 339 14.19 -24.25 -11.96
N GLY A 340 13.15 -24.93 -11.46
CA GLY A 340 12.28 -25.81 -12.23
C GLY A 340 12.97 -27.01 -12.88
N ASP A 341 14.19 -27.36 -12.47
CA ASP A 341 14.87 -28.57 -12.94
C ASP A 341 14.41 -29.83 -12.18
N GLU A 342 14.67 -31.00 -12.76
CA GLU A 342 14.24 -32.30 -12.21
C GLU A 342 14.72 -32.55 -10.78
N GLY A 343 15.94 -32.11 -10.45
CA GLY A 343 16.45 -32.27 -9.08
C GLY A 343 15.76 -31.34 -8.10
N ALA A 344 15.41 -30.12 -8.52
CA ALA A 344 14.62 -29.22 -7.70
C ALA A 344 13.23 -29.79 -7.45
N GLU A 345 12.60 -30.39 -8.47
CA GLU A 345 11.33 -31.10 -8.32
C GLU A 345 11.44 -32.29 -7.35
N ALA A 346 12.47 -33.13 -7.50
CA ALA A 346 12.71 -34.26 -6.61
C ALA A 346 12.90 -33.81 -5.15
N PHE A 347 13.64 -32.72 -4.94
CA PHE A 347 13.79 -32.13 -3.61
C PHE A 347 12.43 -31.69 -3.05
N LEU A 348 11.64 -30.93 -3.83
CA LEU A 348 10.31 -30.45 -3.42
C LEU A 348 9.35 -31.60 -3.07
N LEU A 349 9.35 -32.68 -3.87
CA LEU A 349 8.58 -33.89 -3.61
C LEU A 349 8.93 -34.49 -2.25
N SER A 350 10.22 -34.59 -1.92
CA SER A 350 10.66 -35.09 -0.61
C SER A 350 10.20 -34.23 0.57
N ARG A 351 9.87 -32.95 0.34
CA ARG A 351 9.44 -32.02 1.39
C ARG A 351 7.94 -32.06 1.66
N LEU A 352 7.13 -32.66 0.79
CA LEU A 352 5.71 -32.92 1.05
C LEU A 352 5.47 -33.86 2.24
N GLU A 353 6.46 -34.72 2.52
CA GLU A 353 6.43 -35.75 3.55
C GLU A 353 7.22 -35.34 4.81
N GLY A 354 7.77 -34.11 4.85
CA GLY A 354 8.51 -33.60 6.01
C GLY A 354 7.62 -33.34 7.23
N GLU A 355 8.24 -33.06 8.38
CA GLU A 355 7.51 -32.90 9.65
C GLU A 355 6.81 -31.55 9.80
N VAL A 356 7.34 -30.50 9.16
CA VAL A 356 6.89 -29.11 9.39
C VAL A 356 5.75 -28.74 8.45
N PRO A 357 4.51 -28.48 8.94
CA PRO A 357 3.36 -28.24 8.07
C PRO A 357 3.49 -27.03 7.14
N SER A 358 4.16 -25.95 7.58
CA SER A 358 4.40 -24.77 6.73
C SER A 358 5.31 -25.09 5.54
N ILE A 359 6.35 -25.90 5.76
CA ILE A 359 7.24 -26.37 4.68
C ILE A 359 6.52 -27.29 3.71
N ARG A 360 5.70 -28.22 4.21
CA ARG A 360 4.89 -29.09 3.34
C ARG A 360 3.92 -28.28 2.48
N ALA A 361 3.29 -27.27 3.06
CA ALA A 361 2.38 -26.39 2.33
C ALA A 361 3.13 -25.55 1.28
N ALA A 362 4.31 -25.01 1.62
CA ALA A 362 5.17 -24.31 0.67
C ALA A 362 5.63 -25.23 -0.48
N ALA A 363 6.05 -26.47 -0.17
CA ALA A 363 6.44 -27.47 -1.16
C ALA A 363 5.29 -27.80 -2.12
N ALA A 364 4.07 -27.97 -1.60
CA ALA A 364 2.88 -28.19 -2.43
C ALA A 364 2.60 -27.01 -3.39
N GLN A 365 2.71 -25.77 -2.89
CA GLN A 365 2.55 -24.57 -3.72
C GLN A 365 3.68 -24.44 -4.76
N SER A 366 4.91 -24.74 -4.40
CA SER A 366 6.07 -24.77 -5.29
C SER A 366 5.92 -25.79 -6.41
N LEU A 367 5.46 -27.01 -6.12
CA LEU A 367 5.19 -28.04 -7.13
C LEU A 367 4.08 -27.63 -8.10
N ALA A 368 3.09 -26.86 -7.65
CA ALA A 368 2.08 -26.27 -8.54
C ALA A 368 2.70 -25.32 -9.58
N LYS A 369 3.75 -24.57 -9.20
CA LYS A 369 4.48 -23.67 -10.10
C LYS A 369 5.31 -24.46 -11.11
N VAL A 370 5.93 -25.57 -10.69
CA VAL A 370 6.67 -26.49 -11.59
C VAL A 370 5.72 -27.15 -12.59
N GLY A 371 4.60 -27.70 -12.12
CA GLY A 371 3.48 -28.07 -13.00
C GLY A 371 3.59 -29.43 -13.70
N THR A 372 4.46 -30.31 -13.23
CA THR A 372 4.75 -31.63 -13.84
C THR A 372 3.78 -32.73 -13.37
N PRO A 373 3.51 -33.76 -14.20
CA PRO A 373 2.69 -34.90 -13.79
C PRO A 373 3.27 -35.69 -12.62
N ALA A 374 4.60 -35.72 -12.47
CA ALA A 374 5.29 -36.43 -11.39
C ALA A 374 4.95 -35.86 -9.99
N ALA A 375 4.47 -34.61 -9.90
CA ALA A 375 3.97 -34.03 -8.65
C ALA A 375 2.63 -34.62 -8.17
N ILE A 376 1.82 -35.20 -9.07
CA ILE A 376 0.42 -35.58 -8.78
C ILE A 376 0.32 -36.59 -7.62
N PRO A 377 1.07 -37.70 -7.58
CA PRO A 377 0.95 -38.69 -6.51
C PRO A 377 1.28 -38.11 -5.14
N GLY A 378 2.34 -37.31 -5.05
CA GLY A 378 2.75 -36.65 -3.80
C GLY A 378 1.71 -35.64 -3.32
N LEU A 379 1.21 -34.80 -4.23
CA LEU A 379 0.16 -33.83 -3.92
C LEU A 379 -1.16 -34.50 -3.51
N ALA A 380 -1.52 -35.63 -4.13
CA ALA A 380 -2.71 -36.40 -3.75
C ALA A 380 -2.61 -36.92 -2.31
N ARG A 381 -1.45 -37.45 -1.90
CA ARG A 381 -1.21 -37.83 -0.49
C ARG A 381 -1.31 -36.61 0.44
N ALA A 382 -0.68 -35.49 0.07
CA ALA A 382 -0.71 -34.28 0.88
C ALA A 382 -2.12 -33.65 1.00
N ALA A 383 -3.00 -33.85 0.02
CA ALA A 383 -4.40 -33.41 0.06
C ALA A 383 -5.24 -34.13 1.13
N GLY A 384 -4.81 -35.31 1.58
CA GLY A 384 -5.37 -36.07 2.70
C GLY A 384 -4.72 -35.75 4.06
N SER A 385 -3.82 -34.77 4.13
CA SER A 385 -3.12 -34.40 5.37
C SER A 385 -4.11 -33.98 6.47
N PRO A 386 -3.86 -34.36 7.75
CA PRO A 386 -4.65 -33.88 8.88
C PRO A 386 -4.46 -32.39 9.15
N HIS A 387 -3.41 -31.76 8.59
CA HIS A 387 -3.19 -30.32 8.71
C HIS A 387 -3.96 -29.55 7.62
N PRO A 388 -4.94 -28.70 7.99
CA PRO A 388 -5.79 -28.01 7.01
C PRO A 388 -5.03 -27.14 6.01
N VAL A 389 -3.95 -26.47 6.45
CA VAL A 389 -3.12 -25.61 5.59
C VAL A 389 -2.45 -26.44 4.49
N VAL A 390 -1.93 -27.62 4.81
CA VAL A 390 -1.29 -28.54 3.85
C VAL A 390 -2.32 -29.12 2.90
N ALA A 391 -3.45 -29.62 3.42
CA ALA A 391 -4.50 -30.20 2.60
C ALA A 391 -5.07 -29.19 1.60
N LYS A 392 -5.32 -27.94 2.04
CA LYS A 392 -5.79 -26.85 1.19
C LYS A 392 -4.76 -26.51 0.10
N ALA A 393 -3.49 -26.34 0.48
CA ALA A 393 -2.41 -26.05 -0.48
C ALA A 393 -2.27 -27.15 -1.53
N ALA A 394 -2.28 -28.42 -1.12
CA ALA A 394 -2.15 -29.56 -2.00
C ALA A 394 -3.34 -29.73 -2.96
N ARG A 395 -4.59 -29.52 -2.50
CA ARG A 395 -5.77 -29.54 -3.37
C ARG A 395 -5.73 -28.42 -4.42
N ALA A 396 -5.36 -27.22 -4.00
CA ALA A 396 -5.18 -26.10 -4.92
C ALA A 396 -4.07 -26.41 -5.95
N ALA A 397 -2.94 -26.97 -5.49
CA ALA A 397 -1.85 -27.38 -6.37
C ALA A 397 -2.29 -28.43 -7.40
N LEU A 398 -3.03 -29.47 -7.00
CA LEU A 398 -3.57 -30.48 -7.92
C LEU A 398 -4.47 -29.87 -8.99
N GLN A 399 -5.33 -28.91 -8.62
CA GLN A 399 -6.18 -28.22 -9.59
C GLN A 399 -5.34 -27.44 -10.61
N VAL A 400 -4.29 -26.75 -10.17
CA VAL A 400 -3.38 -26.01 -11.05
C VAL A 400 -2.63 -26.96 -11.98
N VAL A 401 -2.03 -28.03 -11.46
CA VAL A 401 -1.28 -29.02 -12.26
C VAL A 401 -2.19 -29.70 -13.27
N ARG A 402 -3.36 -30.20 -12.86
CA ARG A 402 -4.33 -30.84 -13.76
C ARG A 402 -4.84 -29.89 -14.84
N ARG A 403 -5.11 -28.63 -14.48
CA ARG A 403 -5.53 -27.62 -15.48
C ARG A 403 -4.44 -27.38 -16.52
N ARG A 404 -3.17 -27.32 -16.09
CA ARG A 404 -2.02 -27.11 -17.00
C ARG A 404 -1.80 -28.30 -17.93
N LEU A 405 -2.08 -29.52 -17.47
CA LEU A 405 -1.96 -30.74 -18.26
C LEU A 405 -3.16 -30.99 -19.20
N GLY A 406 -4.22 -30.16 -19.11
CA GLY A 406 -5.47 -30.37 -19.81
C GLY A 406 -6.34 -31.45 -19.15
N HIS A 407 -7.62 -31.56 -19.55
CA HIS A 407 -8.43 -32.74 -19.22
C HIS A 407 -7.78 -33.94 -19.89
N VAL A 408 -6.87 -34.61 -19.19
CA VAL A 408 -6.57 -36.01 -19.46
C VAL A 408 -7.78 -36.77 -18.93
N ASP A 409 -8.88 -36.71 -19.68
CA ASP A 409 -9.97 -37.64 -19.50
C ASP A 409 -9.36 -39.03 -19.62
N GLU A 410 -9.59 -39.81 -18.57
CA GLU A 410 -9.16 -41.18 -18.40
C GLU A 410 -9.39 -41.95 -19.73
N GLY A 411 -8.31 -42.33 -20.41
CA GLY A 411 -8.37 -43.30 -21.51
C GLY A 411 -8.17 -42.81 -22.95
N ARG A 412 -7.89 -41.53 -23.23
CA ARG A 412 -7.59 -41.10 -24.62
C ARG A 412 -6.30 -40.28 -24.75
N LEU A 413 -5.21 -40.97 -25.08
CA LEU A 413 -4.03 -40.36 -25.70
C LEU A 413 -4.36 -40.01 -27.16
N SER A 414 -4.83 -38.80 -27.42
CA SER A 414 -4.91 -38.26 -28.78
C SER A 414 -3.56 -37.64 -29.16
N LEU A 415 -2.67 -38.44 -29.76
CA LEU A 415 -1.51 -37.94 -30.49
C LEU A 415 -2.01 -37.46 -31.86
N THR A 416 -2.26 -36.16 -32.02
CA THR A 416 -2.37 -35.57 -33.36
C THR A 416 -1.02 -35.00 -33.75
N ASP A 417 -0.29 -35.75 -34.59
CA ASP A 417 0.70 -35.18 -35.51
C ASP A 417 -0.05 -34.27 -36.50
N GLU A 418 0.53 -33.12 -36.84
CA GLU A 418 0.04 -32.16 -37.85
C GLU A 418 -0.03 -32.73 -39.28
N ARG A 419 0.31 -34.01 -39.48
CA ARG A 419 0.04 -34.81 -40.67
C ARG A 419 -1.01 -35.85 -40.31
N GLY A 420 -2.28 -35.49 -40.52
CA GLY A 420 -3.44 -36.27 -40.09
C GLY A 420 -3.55 -37.65 -40.74
N ASP A 421 -2.83 -38.63 -40.21
CA ASP A 421 -3.05 -40.06 -40.42
C ASP A 421 -2.78 -40.85 -39.13
N GLY A 422 -3.83 -41.52 -38.62
CA GLY A 422 -3.72 -42.57 -37.59
C GLY A 422 -4.19 -42.18 -36.19
N ALA A 423 -5.50 -42.29 -35.93
CA ALA A 423 -6.01 -42.34 -34.56
C ALA A 423 -5.90 -43.78 -34.02
N LEU A 424 -5.06 -43.99 -33.01
CA LEU A 424 -4.98 -45.24 -32.25
C LEU A 424 -5.94 -45.18 -31.07
N ALA A 425 -6.82 -46.17 -30.93
CA ALA A 425 -7.67 -46.35 -29.77
C ALA A 425 -7.24 -47.61 -29.01
N VAL A 426 -7.26 -47.52 -27.68
CA VAL A 426 -7.05 -48.65 -26.78
C VAL A 426 -8.41 -49.06 -26.24
N SER A 427 -8.81 -50.31 -26.43
CA SER A 427 -10.04 -50.87 -25.84
C SER A 427 -9.82 -51.26 -24.37
N GLU A 428 -10.89 -51.45 -23.61
CA GLU A 428 -10.85 -51.82 -22.18
C GLU A 428 -10.09 -53.13 -21.88
N GLU A 429 -9.73 -53.91 -22.90
CA GLU A 429 -8.97 -55.17 -22.80
C GLU A 429 -7.46 -55.00 -23.09
N GLY A 430 -6.98 -53.77 -23.31
CA GLY A 430 -5.55 -53.48 -23.47
C GLY A 430 -4.96 -53.83 -24.84
N GLN A 431 -5.79 -54.04 -25.87
CA GLN A 431 -5.34 -54.20 -27.26
C GLN A 431 -5.38 -52.87 -28.02
N LEU A 432 -4.35 -52.64 -28.86
CA LEU A 432 -4.21 -51.46 -29.72
C LEU A 432 -4.87 -51.76 -31.07
N GLU A 433 -5.90 -51.01 -31.44
CA GLU A 433 -6.55 -51.12 -32.75
C GLU A 433 -6.41 -49.82 -33.58
N LEU A 434 -6.19 -49.99 -34.88
CA LEU A 434 -6.14 -48.92 -35.87
C LEU A 434 -7.56 -48.64 -36.38
N ALA A 435 -8.12 -47.48 -36.04
CA ALA A 435 -9.42 -47.06 -36.56
C ALA A 435 -9.28 -46.58 -38.01
N THR A 436 -9.76 -47.38 -38.98
CA THR A 436 -9.92 -46.94 -40.37
C THR A 436 -11.33 -46.38 -40.57
N ARG A 437 -11.45 -45.24 -41.26
CA ARG A 437 -12.75 -44.63 -41.56
C ARG A 437 -13.57 -45.56 -42.46
N PRO A 438 -14.89 -45.71 -42.25
CA PRO A 438 -15.75 -46.35 -43.25
C PRO A 438 -15.75 -45.49 -44.51
N SER A 439 -15.49 -46.11 -45.66
CA SER A 439 -15.57 -45.48 -46.98
C SER A 439 -17.01 -45.07 -47.28
N GLU A 440 -17.24 -43.77 -47.48
CA GLU A 440 -18.45 -43.26 -48.12
C GLU A 440 -18.35 -43.54 -49.62
N ASP A 441 -19.06 -44.56 -50.10
CA ASP A 441 -19.31 -44.77 -51.53
C ASP A 441 -20.47 -43.86 -51.98
N SER A 442 -20.21 -43.03 -52.99
CA SER A 442 -21.16 -42.61 -54.05
C SER A 442 -20.38 -42.08 -55.25
#